data_AF-A0A9D1R1F9-F1
#
_entry.id   AF-A0A9D1R1F9-F1
#
_cell.length_a   1.000
_cell.length_b   1.000
_cell.length_c   1.000
_cell.angle_alpha   90.00
_cell.angle_beta   90.00
_cell.angle_gamma   90.00
#
_symmetry.space_group_name_H-M   'P 1'
#
loop_
_entity.id
_entity.type
_entity.pdbx_description
1 polymer ?
#
loop_
_entity_poly.entity_id
_entity_poly.type
_entity_poly.pdbx_seq_one_letter_code
_entity_poly.pdbx_strand_id
1 'polypeptide(L)'
;MIRHRGLLLLALAAFFVGLLMAPSLSYAAPAGFSRPFTHYADDEDLPVVLTAFARAEGFSAAFSPGVVGKVSGRFDAVPPDTFLRGMQAAF
;
A
#
# COMPACT_ATOMS: atom_id res chain seq x y z
N MET A 1 9.21 26.77 47.34
CA MET A 1 9.72 25.95 46.21
C MET A 1 8.67 25.00 45.58
N ILE A 2 7.36 25.12 45.91
CA ILE A 2 6.31 24.17 45.46
C ILE A 2 5.48 24.73 44.29
N ARG A 3 5.26 26.05 44.21
CA ARG A 3 4.47 26.71 43.14
C ARG A 3 5.04 26.55 41.73
N HIS A 4 6.36 26.54 41.57
CA HIS A 4 7.00 26.41 40.25
C HIS A 4 6.89 24.99 39.67
N ARG A 5 6.89 23.96 40.53
CA ARG A 5 6.76 22.55 40.12
C ARG A 5 5.35 22.24 39.60
N GLY A 6 4.31 22.78 40.25
CA GLY A 6 2.93 22.64 39.77
C GLY A 6 2.69 23.34 38.42
N LEU A 7 3.28 24.52 38.22
CA LEU A 7 3.19 25.25 36.95
C LEU A 7 3.90 24.51 35.81
N LEU A 8 5.05 23.89 36.09
CA LEU A 8 5.81 23.08 35.12
C LEU A 8 5.07 21.81 34.71
N LEU A 9 4.40 21.15 35.65
CA LEU A 9 3.58 19.97 35.38
C LEU A 9 2.35 20.31 34.53
N LEU A 10 1.69 21.44 34.79
CA LEU A 10 0.57 21.92 33.97
C LEU A 10 1.01 22.28 32.55
N ALA A 11 2.15 22.94 32.40
CA ALA A 11 2.71 23.26 31.08
C ALA A 11 3.09 22.00 30.30
N LEU A 12 3.67 21.00 30.97
CA LEU A 12 4.01 19.70 30.36
C LEU A 12 2.75 18.94 29.93
N ALA A 13 1.72 18.90 30.77
CA ALA A 13 0.45 18.27 30.43
C ALA A 13 -0.23 18.94 29.23
N ALA A 14 -0.24 20.28 29.18
CA ALA A 14 -0.77 21.03 28.05
C ALA A 14 0.01 20.77 26.75
N PHE A 15 1.34 20.62 26.83
CA PHE A 15 2.18 20.27 25.68
C PHE A 15 1.88 18.84 25.17
N PHE A 16 1.75 17.87 26.06
CA PHE A 16 1.39 16.50 25.68
C PHE A 16 -0.01 16.41 25.06
N VAL A 17 -0.98 17.15 25.59
CA VAL A 17 -2.32 17.23 25.01
C VAL A 17 -2.28 17.90 23.62
N GLY A 18 -1.49 18.97 23.47
CA GLY A 18 -1.27 19.61 22.17
C GLY A 18 -0.62 18.68 21.14
N LEU A 19 0.33 17.85 21.57
CA LEU A 19 0.97 16.85 20.71
C LEU A 19 0.00 15.72 20.31
N LEU A 20 -0.89 15.31 21.22
CA LEU A 20 -1.89 14.27 20.95
C LEU A 20 -2.98 14.75 19.98
N MET A 21 -3.30 16.04 20.01
CA MET A 21 -4.29 16.69 19.14
C MET A 21 -3.69 17.25 17.85
N ALA A 22 -2.38 17.07 17.63
CA ALA A 22 -1.77 17.41 16.37
C ALA A 22 -2.41 16.54 15.27
N PRO A 23 -2.97 17.13 14.20
CA PRO A 23 -3.51 16.35 13.10
C PRO A 23 -2.36 15.51 12.55
N SER A 24 -2.47 14.19 12.69
CA SER A 24 -1.62 13.28 11.92
C SER A 24 -1.85 13.64 10.46
N LEU A 25 -0.78 14.04 9.75
CA LEU A 25 -0.80 14.06 8.29
C LEU A 25 -1.02 12.62 7.82
N SER A 26 -2.28 12.19 7.80
CA SER A 26 -2.68 10.98 7.13
C SER A 26 -2.61 11.30 5.65
N TYR A 27 -1.47 10.95 5.05
CA TYR A 27 -1.33 10.96 3.61
C TYR A 27 -2.35 9.96 3.07
N ALA A 28 -3.47 10.47 2.55
CA ALA A 28 -4.43 9.65 1.84
C ALA A 28 -3.71 9.16 0.58
N ALA A 29 -3.34 7.87 0.56
CA ALA A 29 -2.91 7.24 -0.68
C ALA A 29 -4.03 7.45 -1.73
N PRO A 30 -3.69 7.73 -2.99
CA PRO A 30 -4.68 7.88 -4.04
C PRO A 30 -5.61 6.66 -4.05
N ALA A 31 -6.91 6.90 -4.24
CA ALA A 31 -7.92 5.84 -4.28
C ALA A 31 -7.71 5.00 -5.56
N GLY A 32 -6.88 3.96 -5.47
CA GLY A 32 -6.60 3.03 -6.57
C GLY A 32 -5.17 2.53 -6.59
N PHE A 33 -4.86 1.70 -7.58
CA PHE A 33 -3.50 1.26 -7.88
C PHE A 33 -2.73 2.43 -8.49
N SER A 34 -1.54 2.72 -7.98
CA SER A 34 -0.79 3.92 -8.38
C SER A 34 0.68 3.65 -8.69
N ARG A 35 1.18 2.47 -8.37
CA ARG A 35 2.60 2.12 -8.50
C ARG A 35 2.83 1.40 -9.82
N PRO A 36 3.81 1.85 -10.62
CA PRO A 36 4.25 1.07 -11.77
C PRO A 36 4.67 -0.33 -11.33
N PHE A 37 4.22 -1.34 -12.07
CA PHE A 37 4.52 -2.73 -11.78
C PHE A 37 5.73 -3.20 -12.61
N THR A 38 6.74 -3.69 -11.90
CA THR A 38 7.91 -4.33 -12.48
C THR A 38 8.00 -5.76 -11.96
N HIS A 39 8.02 -6.73 -12.86
CA HIS A 39 8.08 -8.14 -12.52
C HIS A 39 8.58 -8.95 -13.72
N TYR A 40 9.35 -10.00 -13.46
CA TYR A 40 9.76 -10.95 -14.48
C TYR A 40 9.09 -12.28 -14.17
N ALA A 41 8.20 -12.72 -15.05
CA ALA A 41 7.50 -13.99 -14.96
C ALA A 41 8.07 -14.96 -16.00
N ASP A 42 8.40 -16.16 -15.56
CA ASP A 42 8.86 -17.27 -16.41
C ASP A 42 8.02 -18.50 -16.07
N ASP A 43 7.06 -18.82 -16.94
CA ASP A 43 6.02 -19.85 -16.74
C ASP A 43 5.36 -19.82 -15.34
N GLU A 44 5.11 -18.61 -14.83
CA GLU A 44 4.63 -18.40 -13.48
C GLU A 44 3.10 -18.49 -13.41
N ASP A 45 2.56 -19.02 -12.32
CA ASP A 45 1.11 -19.13 -12.15
C ASP A 45 0.47 -17.74 -12.08
N LEU A 46 -0.62 -17.54 -12.84
CA LEU A 46 -1.34 -16.26 -12.90
C LEU A 46 -1.69 -15.70 -11.50
N PRO A 47 -2.22 -16.48 -10.54
CA PRO A 47 -2.45 -16.01 -9.18
C PRO A 47 -1.20 -15.47 -8.47
N VAL A 48 -0.03 -16.04 -8.76
CA VAL A 48 1.24 -15.61 -8.14
C VAL A 48 1.65 -14.25 -8.69
N VAL A 49 1.58 -14.04 -10.01
CA VAL A 49 1.87 -12.74 -10.64
C VAL A 49 0.89 -11.66 -10.16
N LEU A 50 -0.41 -11.97 -10.08
CA LEU A 50 -1.41 -11.04 -9.56
C LEU A 50 -1.22 -10.74 -8.07
N THR A 51 -0.72 -11.71 -7.29
CA THR A 51 -0.36 -11.49 -5.88
C THR A 51 0.86 -10.59 -5.76
N ALA A 52 1.87 -10.76 -6.61
CA ALA A 52 3.04 -9.90 -6.66
C ALA A 52 2.65 -8.46 -7.00
N PHE A 53 1.73 -8.28 -7.95
CA PHE A 53 1.14 -6.99 -8.28
C PHE A 53 0.43 -6.35 -7.07
N ALA A 54 -0.49 -7.08 -6.43
CA ALA A 54 -1.20 -6.57 -5.27
C ALA A 54 -0.24 -6.17 -4.12
N ARG A 55 0.79 -6.98 -3.88
CA ARG A 55 1.83 -6.69 -2.87
C ARG A 55 2.63 -5.43 -3.19
N ALA A 56 2.97 -5.20 -4.47
CA ALA A 56 3.67 -3.98 -4.89
C ALA A 56 2.86 -2.72 -4.56
N GLU A 57 1.53 -2.81 -4.64
CA GLU A 57 0.56 -1.77 -4.29
C GLU A 57 0.27 -1.67 -2.78
N GLY A 58 0.73 -2.63 -1.98
CA GLY A 58 0.47 -2.69 -0.53
C GLY A 58 -0.83 -3.39 -0.14
N PHE A 59 -1.42 -4.16 -1.06
CA PHE A 59 -2.63 -4.95 -0.84
C PHE A 59 -2.33 -6.45 -0.73
N SER A 60 -3.33 -7.20 -0.28
CA SER A 60 -3.37 -8.67 -0.36
C SER A 60 -4.35 -9.08 -1.46
N ALA A 61 -4.06 -10.17 -2.16
CA ALA A 61 -4.93 -10.71 -3.20
C ALA A 61 -5.63 -12.00 -2.73
N ALA A 62 -6.85 -12.20 -3.20
CA ALA A 62 -7.61 -13.43 -3.05
C ALA A 62 -8.27 -13.75 -4.38
N PHE A 63 -8.28 -15.03 -4.77
CA PHE A 63 -8.75 -15.46 -6.09
C PHE A 63 -9.82 -16.54 -5.96
N SER A 64 -10.76 -16.51 -6.90
CA SER A 64 -11.68 -17.63 -7.07
C SER A 64 -10.94 -18.84 -7.68
N PRO A 65 -11.42 -20.08 -7.49
CA PRO A 65 -10.78 -21.27 -8.05
C PRO A 65 -10.66 -21.27 -9.59
N GLY A 66 -11.42 -20.42 -10.28
CA GLY A 66 -11.39 -20.30 -11.75
C GLY A 66 -10.26 -19.43 -12.30
N VAL A 67 -9.50 -18.71 -11.45
CA VAL A 67 -8.36 -17.91 -11.89
C VAL A 67 -7.14 -18.84 -12.04
N VAL A 68 -6.95 -19.34 -13.26
CA VAL A 68 -5.89 -20.28 -13.62
C VAL A 68 -5.19 -19.83 -14.90
N GLY A 69 -3.93 -20.22 -15.08
CA GLY A 69 -3.14 -19.86 -16.26
C GLY A 69 -1.67 -19.67 -15.93
N LYS A 70 -0.86 -19.55 -16.98
CA LYS A 70 0.58 -19.32 -16.91
C LYS A 70 0.94 -18.01 -17.57
N VAL A 71 1.79 -17.22 -16.93
CA VAL A 71 2.27 -15.92 -17.40
C VAL A 71 3.76 -16.03 -17.65
N SER A 72 4.17 -15.68 -18.86
CA SER A 72 5.57 -15.49 -19.22
C SER A 72 5.74 -14.10 -19.80
N GLY A 73 6.67 -13.32 -19.28
CA GLY A 73 6.91 -11.97 -19.76
C GLY A 73 7.68 -11.10 -18.76
N ARG A 74 8.18 -9.99 -19.30
CA ARG A 74 8.85 -8.95 -18.51
C ARG A 74 7.96 -7.72 -18.46
N PHE A 75 7.53 -7.37 -17.26
CA PHE A 75 6.87 -6.11 -16.95
C PHE A 75 7.93 -5.15 -16.43
N ASP A 76 8.10 -4.01 -17.10
CA ASP A 76 9.06 -2.99 -16.71
C ASP A 76 8.34 -1.65 -16.55
N ALA A 77 8.17 -1.22 -15.29
CA ALA A 77 7.47 0.00 -14.90
C ALA A 77 6.10 0.17 -15.59
N VAL A 78 5.34 -0.93 -15.71
CA VAL A 78 4.06 -0.93 -16.42
C VAL A 78 3.00 -0.22 -15.57
N PRO A 79 2.22 0.74 -16.13
CA PRO A 79 1.12 1.35 -15.40
C PRO A 79 0.12 0.29 -14.91
N PRO A 80 -0.40 0.40 -13.67
CA PRO A 80 -1.22 -0.65 -13.07
C PRO A 80 -2.49 -0.95 -13.87
N ASP A 81 -3.16 0.07 -14.40
CA ASP A 81 -4.35 -0.10 -15.25
C ASP A 81 -4.04 -0.82 -16.57
N THR A 82 -2.85 -0.58 -17.13
CA THR A 82 -2.40 -1.25 -18.35
C THR A 82 -2.10 -2.71 -18.07
N PHE A 83 -1.43 -3.00 -16.96
CA PHE A 83 -1.15 -4.36 -16.52
C PHE A 83 -2.44 -5.16 -16.32
N LEU A 84 -3.40 -4.65 -15.54
CA LEU A 84 -4.65 -5.35 -15.25
C LEU A 84 -5.50 -5.57 -16.50
N ARG A 85 -5.60 -4.58 -17.39
CA ARG A 85 -6.29 -4.76 -18.68
C ARG A 85 -5.61 -5.80 -19.56
N GLY A 86 -4.27 -5.83 -19.55
CA GLY A 86 -3.50 -6.85 -20.26
C GLY A 86 -3.80 -8.27 -19.74
N MET A 87 -3.84 -8.45 -18.42
CA MET A 87 -4.19 -9.72 -17.81
C MET A 87 -5.63 -10.14 -18.15
N GLN A 88 -6.60 -9.23 -18.08
CA GLN A 88 -8.00 -9.50 -18.41
C GLN A 88 -8.21 -9.86 -19.90
N ALA A 89 -7.36 -9.36 -20.80
CA ALA A 89 -7.46 -9.69 -22.22
C ALA A 89 -6.83 -11.05 -22.57
N ALA A 90 -5.92 -11.56 -21.73
CA ALA A 90 -5.14 -12.76 -22.00
C ALA A 90 -5.71 -14.06 -21.38
N PHE A 91 -6.58 -13.95 -20.37
CA PHE A 91 -7.14 -15.06 -19.59
C PHE A 91 -8.64 -14.88 -19.40
#